data_AF-D6YTG5-F1
#
_entry.id   AF-D6YTG5-F1
#
_cell.length_a   1.000
_cell.length_b   1.000
_cell.length_c   1.000
_cell.angle_alpha   90.00
_cell.angle_beta   90.00
_cell.angle_gamma   90.00
#
_symmetry.space_group_name_H-M   'P 1'
#
loop_
_entity.id
_entity.type
_entity.pdbx_description
1 polymer ?
#
loop_
_entity_poly.entity_id
_entity_poly.type
_entity_poly.pdbx_seq_one_letter_code
_entity_poly.pdbx_strand_id
1 'polypeptide(L)'
;MVRLDFGRPKTKQQRCWVHKTANVLDKMPKSIQVNAKKAIHEIYMAPTKEDGLAAFEVFLKTYRDKYPKACACLEKDKAQLFTFYNFPAIHWQHVRTTNPIESTFATIRHRTRQTKGCGSVAATLTMVFKLATTAEKKWRKLKGCEMIEKVINGVVFLKMEKRFWKKKK
;
A
#
# COMPACT_ATOMS: atom_id res chain seq x y z
N MET A 1 5.54 -6.42 11.81
CA MET A 1 4.78 -7.08 10.72
C MET A 1 5.33 -8.49 10.58
N VAL A 2 4.61 -9.48 11.11
CA VAL A 2 4.97 -10.90 11.12
C VAL A 2 5.21 -11.37 9.68
N ARG A 3 6.33 -12.05 9.43
CA ARG A 3 6.59 -12.72 8.14
C ARG A 3 5.59 -13.88 8.03
N LEU A 4 4.62 -13.76 7.13
CA LEU A 4 3.59 -14.79 6.87
C LEU A 4 4.11 -15.88 5.91
N ASP A 5 5.41 -16.20 5.98
CA ASP A 5 6.04 -17.16 5.06
C ASP A 5 5.66 -18.62 5.39
N PHE A 6 5.08 -18.87 6.57
CA PHE A 6 4.90 -20.21 7.14
C PHE A 6 3.81 -21.07 6.48
N GLY A 7 2.96 -20.53 5.59
CA GLY A 7 1.82 -21.30 5.05
C GLY A 7 1.52 -21.13 3.55
N ARG A 8 2.16 -20.17 2.86
CA ARG A 8 1.88 -19.90 1.44
C ARG A 8 3.14 -19.43 0.69
N PRO A 9 4.11 -20.33 0.44
CA PRO A 9 5.41 -19.97 -0.14
C PRO A 9 5.30 -19.41 -1.57
N LYS A 10 4.23 -19.74 -2.29
CA LYS A 10 4.00 -19.26 -3.68
C LYS A 10 3.35 -17.87 -3.74
N THR A 11 2.88 -17.30 -2.63
CA THR A 11 2.18 -16.01 -2.63
C THR A 11 3.18 -14.85 -2.69
N LYS A 12 3.08 -14.05 -3.74
CA LYS A 12 3.87 -12.81 -3.87
C LYS A 12 3.46 -11.81 -2.78
N GLN A 13 4.45 -11.29 -2.05
CA GLN A 13 4.22 -10.33 -0.98
C GLN A 13 4.29 -8.89 -1.50
N GLN A 14 3.25 -8.11 -1.23
CA GLN A 14 3.26 -6.67 -1.45
C GLN A 14 3.33 -5.93 -0.10
N ARG A 15 4.28 -5.00 0.02
CA ARG A 15 4.31 -4.04 1.14
C ARG A 15 3.51 -2.80 0.80
N CYS A 16 2.78 -2.26 1.77
CA CYS A 16 2.04 -1.02 1.59
C CYS A 16 2.98 0.18 1.48
N TRP A 17 2.84 0.97 0.41
CA TRP A 17 3.63 2.19 0.21
C TRP A 17 3.32 3.28 1.23
N VAL A 18 2.08 3.37 1.73
CA VAL A 18 1.68 4.37 2.74
C VAL A 18 2.46 4.16 4.04
N HIS A 19 2.40 2.95 4.59
CA HIS A 19 3.15 2.59 5.80
C HIS A 19 4.65 2.65 5.58
N LYS A 20 5.12 2.24 4.39
CA LYS A 20 6.55 2.32 4.09
C LYS A 20 7.04 3.76 4.08
N THR A 21 6.28 4.66 3.45
CA THR A 21 6.57 6.09 3.42
C THR A 21 6.66 6.64 4.85
N ALA A 22 5.67 6.35 5.70
CA ALA A 22 5.71 6.77 7.10
C ALA A 22 6.98 6.27 7.84
N ASN A 23 7.32 4.99 7.69
CA ASN A 23 8.51 4.40 8.31
C ASN A 23 9.84 4.99 7.81
N VAL A 24 9.88 5.48 6.57
CA VAL A 24 11.06 6.16 6.00
C VAL A 24 11.13 7.60 6.52
N LEU A 25 10.02 8.33 6.48
CA LEU A 25 9.95 9.73 6.93
C LEU A 25 10.26 9.89 8.43
N ASP A 26 9.89 8.91 9.26
CA ASP A 26 10.21 8.87 10.69
C ASP A 26 11.71 8.87 10.99
N LYS A 27 12.53 8.49 10.00
CA LYS A 27 14.01 8.49 10.08
C LYS A 27 14.64 9.77 9.53
N MET A 28 13.83 10.80 9.26
CA MET A 28 14.25 12.06 8.66
C MET A 28 13.69 13.25 9.45
N PRO A 29 14.42 14.39 9.52
CA PRO A 29 13.92 15.62 10.13
C PRO A 29 12.63 16.14 9.48
N LYS A 30 11.70 16.68 10.27
CA LYS A 30 10.40 17.18 9.77
C LYS A 30 10.53 18.18 8.62
N SER A 31 11.56 19.01 8.62
CA SER A 31 11.82 20.02 7.58
C SER A 31 12.01 19.43 6.18
N ILE A 32 12.61 18.23 6.06
CA ILE A 32 12.86 17.60 4.76
C ILE A 32 11.77 16.60 4.35
N GLN A 33 10.91 16.19 5.29
CA GLN A 33 9.91 15.14 5.05
C GLN A 33 8.95 15.46 3.90
N VAL A 34 8.62 16.73 3.68
CA VAL A 34 7.74 17.13 2.56
C VAL A 34 8.36 16.77 1.21
N ASN A 35 9.65 17.08 1.02
CA ASN A 35 10.36 16.78 -0.23
C ASN A 35 10.64 15.29 -0.38
N ALA A 36 11.08 14.63 0.70
CA ALA A 36 11.30 13.19 0.70
C ALA A 36 10.01 12.42 0.38
N LYS A 37 8.86 12.86 0.90
CA LYS A 37 7.55 12.26 0.60
C LYS A 37 7.18 12.40 -0.87
N LYS A 38 7.43 13.56 -1.49
CA LYS A 38 7.21 13.78 -2.93
C LYS A 38 8.08 12.85 -3.77
N ALA A 39 9.38 12.76 -3.46
CA ALA A 39 10.29 11.86 -4.14
C ALA A 39 9.87 10.39 -4.00
N ILE A 40 9.43 9.95 -2.80
CA ILE A 40 8.87 8.60 -2.63
C ILE A 40 7.59 8.41 -3.45
N HIS A 41 6.75 9.43 -3.56
CA HIS A 41 5.53 9.38 -4.39
C HIS A 41 5.85 9.13 -5.86
N GLU A 42 6.87 9.80 -6.39
CA GLU A 42 7.34 9.63 -7.77
C GLU A 42 7.76 8.18 -8.05
N ILE A 43 8.42 7.52 -7.08
CA ILE A 43 8.83 6.11 -7.20
C ILE A 43 7.62 5.21 -7.51
N TYR A 44 6.61 5.25 -6.65
CA TYR A 44 5.52 4.28 -6.76
C TYR A 44 4.41 4.70 -7.71
N MET A 45 4.33 5.99 -8.07
CA MET A 45 3.42 6.50 -9.10
C MET A 45 3.98 6.46 -10.51
N ALA A 46 5.24 6.04 -10.67
CA ALA A 46 5.87 5.90 -11.96
C ALA A 46 5.06 4.98 -12.91
N PRO A 47 4.95 5.34 -14.20
CA PRO A 47 4.11 4.62 -15.15
C PRO A 47 4.65 3.23 -15.47
N THR A 48 5.97 3.02 -15.36
CA THR A 48 6.60 1.71 -15.56
C THR A 48 7.43 1.30 -14.35
N LYS A 49 7.77 0.00 -14.28
CA LYS A 49 8.62 -0.52 -13.22
C LYS A 49 10.03 0.05 -13.34
N GLU A 50 10.50 0.22 -14.56
CA GLU A 50 11.80 0.77 -14.92
C GLU A 50 11.91 2.23 -14.46
N ASP A 51 10.90 3.05 -14.76
CA ASP A 51 10.84 4.44 -14.30
C ASP A 51 10.81 4.53 -12.77
N GLY A 52 10.03 3.65 -12.12
CA GLY A 52 9.97 3.59 -10.66
C GLY A 52 11.32 3.19 -10.04
N LEU A 53 12.03 2.24 -10.66
CA LEU A 53 13.37 1.85 -10.22
C LEU A 53 14.38 2.99 -10.45
N ALA A 54 14.29 3.73 -11.55
CA ALA A 54 15.14 4.89 -11.79
C ALA A 54 14.90 5.98 -10.73
N ALA A 55 13.64 6.32 -10.45
CA ALA A 55 13.27 7.26 -9.38
C ALA A 55 13.73 6.78 -7.99
N PHE A 56 13.70 5.47 -7.76
CA PHE A 56 14.21 4.86 -6.53
C PHE A 56 15.71 5.10 -6.36
N GLU A 57 16.51 4.88 -7.40
CA GLU A 57 17.95 5.15 -7.36
C GLU A 57 18.25 6.65 -7.19
N VAL A 58 17.45 7.53 -7.80
CA VAL A 58 17.55 8.98 -7.57
C VAL A 58 17.29 9.35 -6.11
N PHE A 59 16.26 8.77 -5.49
CA PHE A 59 15.99 8.97 -4.05
C PHE A 59 17.19 8.54 -3.19
N LEU A 60 17.77 7.37 -3.47
CA LEU A 60 18.94 6.90 -2.73
C LEU A 60 20.13 7.84 -2.90
N LYS A 61 20.47 8.23 -4.13
CA LYS A 61 21.58 9.17 -4.38
C LYS A 61 21.38 10.51 -3.66
N THR A 62 20.15 11.00 -3.60
CA THR A 62 19.84 12.31 -3.00
C THR A 62 19.94 12.30 -1.48
N TYR A 63 19.52 11.20 -0.83
CA TYR A 63 19.32 11.16 0.62
C TYR A 63 20.30 10.25 1.37
N ARG A 64 21.06 9.38 0.69
CA ARG A 64 21.90 8.37 1.33
C ARG A 64 22.99 8.97 2.21
N ASP A 65 23.65 10.03 1.75
CA ASP A 65 24.78 10.62 2.49
C ASP A 65 24.32 11.25 3.82
N LYS A 66 23.16 11.92 3.82
CA LYS A 66 22.62 12.62 5.00
C LYS A 66 21.72 11.73 5.86
N TYR A 67 21.01 10.78 5.25
CA TYR A 67 19.97 9.97 5.90
C TYR A 67 20.10 8.48 5.56
N PRO A 68 21.24 7.84 5.85
CA PRO A 68 21.49 6.45 5.46
C PRO A 68 20.47 5.48 6.07
N LYS A 69 19.97 5.74 7.29
CA LYS A 69 18.93 4.93 7.93
C LYS A 69 17.59 4.97 7.18
N ALA A 70 17.23 6.10 6.59
CA ALA A 70 16.00 6.24 5.80
C ALA A 70 16.11 5.46 4.48
N CYS A 71 17.26 5.56 3.80
CA CYS A 71 17.56 4.80 2.59
C CYS A 71 17.61 3.29 2.84
N ALA A 72 18.35 2.85 3.86
CA ALA A 72 18.41 1.43 4.25
C ALA A 72 17.03 0.87 4.62
N CYS A 73 16.19 1.69 5.28
CA CYS A 73 14.80 1.33 5.52
C CYS A 73 14.11 1.06 4.19
N LEU A 74 14.14 1.99 3.23
CA LEU A 74 13.49 1.84 1.94
C LEU A 74 14.01 0.62 1.15
N GLU A 75 15.32 0.42 1.09
CA GLU A 75 15.99 -0.67 0.35
C GLU A 75 15.64 -2.06 0.84
N LYS A 76 15.52 -2.25 2.15
CA LYS A 76 15.23 -3.55 2.77
C LYS A 76 14.00 -4.25 2.16
N ASP A 77 13.00 -3.49 1.73
CA ASP A 77 11.75 -4.02 1.20
C ASP A 77 11.60 -3.81 -0.33
N LYS A 78 12.67 -3.46 -1.07
CA LYS A 78 12.62 -3.10 -2.51
C LYS A 78 11.81 -4.11 -3.34
N ALA A 79 12.13 -5.41 -3.25
CA ALA A 79 11.42 -6.45 -4.01
C ALA A 79 9.90 -6.50 -3.72
N GLN A 80 9.53 -6.35 -2.44
CA GLN A 80 8.14 -6.41 -2.00
C GLN A 80 7.37 -5.12 -2.31
N LEU A 81 8.06 -4.00 -2.42
CA LEU A 81 7.47 -2.71 -2.76
C LEU A 81 7.09 -2.61 -4.24
N PHE A 82 7.86 -3.24 -5.13
CA PHE A 82 7.64 -3.24 -6.58
C PHE A 82 6.81 -4.42 -7.09
N THR A 83 6.33 -5.30 -6.20
CA THR A 83 5.56 -6.51 -6.60
C THR A 83 4.25 -6.17 -7.32
N PHE A 84 3.65 -5.02 -7.03
CA PHE A 84 2.39 -4.56 -7.64
C PHE A 84 2.50 -4.38 -9.17
N TYR A 85 3.69 -4.11 -9.71
CA TYR A 85 3.90 -4.01 -11.17
C TYR A 85 3.63 -5.32 -11.92
N ASN A 86 3.60 -6.46 -11.21
CA ASN A 86 3.25 -7.75 -11.80
C ASN A 86 1.74 -7.93 -12.02
N PHE A 87 0.92 -6.97 -11.61
CA PHE A 87 -0.53 -6.99 -11.72
C PHE A 87 -1.00 -5.98 -12.76
N PRO A 88 -2.27 -6.05 -13.22
CA PRO A 88 -2.82 -5.05 -14.12
C PRO A 88 -2.70 -3.63 -13.57
N ALA A 89 -2.36 -2.67 -14.44
CA ALA A 89 -2.21 -1.26 -14.07
C ALA A 89 -3.42 -0.68 -13.33
N ILE A 90 -4.63 -1.09 -13.73
CA ILE A 90 -5.88 -0.67 -13.10
C ILE A 90 -5.98 -1.09 -11.61
N HIS A 91 -5.30 -2.16 -11.22
CA HIS A 91 -5.26 -2.66 -9.85
C HIS A 91 -4.21 -1.98 -8.98
N TRP A 92 -3.19 -1.33 -9.57
CA TRP A 92 -2.06 -0.77 -8.80
C TRP A 92 -2.49 0.19 -7.70
N GLN A 93 -3.52 1.01 -7.94
CA GLN A 93 -4.08 1.92 -6.92
C GLN A 93 -4.59 1.16 -5.66
N HIS A 94 -5.10 -0.05 -5.84
CA HIS A 94 -5.64 -0.87 -4.76
C HIS A 94 -4.54 -1.68 -4.08
N VAL A 95 -3.59 -2.21 -4.85
CA VAL A 95 -2.51 -3.08 -4.34
C VAL A 95 -1.45 -2.29 -3.56
N ARG A 96 -1.17 -1.03 -3.94
CA ARG A 96 -0.15 -0.20 -3.29
C ARG A 96 -0.58 0.36 -1.93
N THR A 97 -1.87 0.33 -1.60
CA THR A 97 -2.41 0.95 -0.38
C THR A 97 -3.16 -0.07 0.48
N THR A 98 -3.25 0.20 1.77
CA THR A 98 -4.04 -0.59 2.73
C THR A 98 -5.39 0.07 3.02
N ASN A 99 -5.83 1.03 2.21
CA ASN A 99 -7.07 1.78 2.45
C ASN A 99 -8.33 0.90 2.62
N PRO A 100 -8.54 -0.19 1.85
CA PRO A 100 -9.69 -1.08 2.10
C PRO A 100 -9.72 -1.66 3.52
N ILE A 101 -8.54 -1.89 4.11
CA ILE A 101 -8.38 -2.40 5.47
C ILE A 101 -8.43 -1.24 6.47
N GLU A 102 -7.68 -0.17 6.24
CA GLU A 102 -7.60 0.95 7.18
C GLU A 102 -8.92 1.71 7.32
N SER A 103 -9.68 1.89 6.24
CA SER A 103 -10.97 2.59 6.26
C SER A 103 -12.03 1.82 7.04
N THR A 104 -12.03 0.50 6.96
CA THR A 104 -12.93 -0.36 7.74
C THR A 104 -12.56 -0.32 9.22
N PHE A 105 -11.27 -0.45 9.54
CA PHE A 105 -10.78 -0.35 10.93
C PHE A 105 -10.80 1.06 11.51
N ALA A 106 -10.85 2.13 10.71
CA ALA A 106 -10.96 3.50 11.19
C ALA A 106 -12.25 3.70 12.00
N THR A 107 -13.37 3.16 11.53
CA THR A 107 -14.66 3.25 12.23
C THR A 107 -14.63 2.51 13.57
N ILE A 108 -14.01 1.32 13.58
CA ILE A 108 -13.83 0.51 14.78
C ILE A 108 -12.98 1.27 15.81
N ARG A 109 -11.78 1.72 15.42
CA ARG A 109 -10.88 2.49 16.30
C ARG A 109 -11.54 3.75 16.84
N HIS A 110 -12.28 4.48 16.01
CA HIS A 110 -13.02 5.65 16.43
C HIS A 110 -14.02 5.30 17.54
N ARG A 111 -14.85 4.28 17.33
CA ARG A 111 -15.86 3.86 18.32
C ARG A 111 -15.23 3.34 19.60
N THR A 112 -14.17 2.52 19.52
CA THR A 112 -13.40 2.07 20.69
C THR A 112 -12.88 3.23 21.52
N ARG A 113 -12.38 4.30 20.86
CA ARG A 113 -11.92 5.52 21.57
C ARG A 113 -13.06 6.24 22.27
N GLN A 114 -14.23 6.34 21.63
CA GLN A 114 -15.40 7.02 22.20
C GLN A 114 -16.01 6.25 23.38
N THR A 115 -16.01 4.93 23.34
CA THR A 115 -16.55 4.08 24.41
C THR A 115 -15.60 3.96 25.61
N LYS A 116 -14.41 4.58 25.56
CA LYS A 116 -13.37 4.56 26.62
C LYS A 116 -13.01 3.14 27.11
N GLY A 117 -13.12 2.15 26.23
CA GLY A 117 -12.88 0.76 26.57
C GLY A 117 -13.82 -0.19 25.87
N CYS A 118 -13.48 -1.46 25.98
CA CYS A 118 -14.19 -2.59 25.42
C CYS A 118 -14.60 -3.45 26.61
N GLY A 119 -15.86 -3.39 27.05
CA GLY A 119 -16.32 -4.01 28.30
C GLY A 119 -15.88 -5.47 28.47
N SER A 120 -16.70 -6.43 28.02
CA SER A 120 -16.27 -7.83 27.93
C SER A 120 -15.69 -8.14 26.54
N VAL A 121 -14.93 -9.24 26.42
CA VAL A 121 -14.45 -9.74 25.12
C VAL A 121 -15.63 -9.99 24.17
N ALA A 122 -16.72 -10.57 24.66
CA ALA A 122 -17.94 -10.83 23.88
C ALA A 122 -18.60 -9.53 23.40
N ALA A 123 -18.68 -8.49 24.25
CA ALA A 123 -19.21 -7.19 23.87
C ALA A 123 -18.34 -6.52 22.79
N THR A 124 -17.01 -6.65 22.93
CA THR A 124 -16.03 -6.12 21.99
C THR A 124 -16.16 -6.79 20.63
N LEU A 125 -16.22 -8.12 20.61
CA LEU A 125 -16.35 -8.90 19.38
C LEU A 125 -17.66 -8.56 18.66
N THR A 126 -18.76 -8.47 19.42
CA THR A 126 -20.08 -8.07 18.89
C THR A 126 -20.02 -6.67 18.28
N MET A 127 -19.39 -5.70 18.97
CA MET A 127 -19.22 -4.34 18.48
C MET A 127 -18.39 -4.30 17.19
N VAL A 128 -17.24 -4.98 17.16
CA VAL A 128 -16.38 -5.08 15.97
C VAL A 128 -17.15 -5.68 14.79
N PHE A 129 -17.89 -6.77 15.02
CA PHE A 129 -18.71 -7.42 14.00
C PHE A 129 -19.80 -6.49 13.45
N LYS A 130 -20.54 -5.79 14.31
CA LYS A 130 -21.58 -4.86 13.88
C LYS A 130 -21.03 -3.64 13.14
N LEU A 131 -19.86 -3.13 13.53
CA LEU A 131 -19.20 -2.05 12.78
C LEU A 131 -18.66 -2.52 11.43
N ALA A 132 -18.10 -3.73 11.35
CA ALA A 132 -17.63 -4.31 10.11
C ALA A 132 -18.77 -4.53 9.10
N THR A 133 -19.87 -5.16 9.52
CA THR A 133 -21.09 -5.34 8.70
C THR A 133 -21.71 -4.01 8.27
N THR A 134 -21.58 -2.94 9.07
CA THR A 134 -22.04 -1.61 8.67
C THR A 134 -21.14 -1.00 7.60
N ALA A 135 -19.82 -1.18 7.72
CA ALA A 135 -18.86 -0.69 6.74
C ALA A 135 -18.98 -1.43 5.39
N GLU A 136 -19.27 -2.73 5.42
CA GLU A 136 -19.46 -3.59 4.26
C GLU A 136 -20.48 -3.04 3.26
N LYS A 137 -21.58 -2.47 3.76
CA LYS A 137 -22.66 -1.88 2.92
C LYS A 137 -22.18 -0.79 1.96
N LYS A 138 -21.02 -0.18 2.22
CA LYS A 138 -20.43 0.89 1.40
C LYS A 138 -19.28 0.43 0.52
N TRP A 139 -18.94 -0.86 0.53
CA TRP A 139 -17.84 -1.39 -0.25
C TRP A 139 -18.13 -1.32 -1.74
N ARG A 140 -17.09 -1.01 -2.51
CA ARG A 140 -17.15 -0.92 -3.96
C ARG A 140 -16.36 -2.07 -4.55
N LYS A 141 -16.79 -2.55 -5.72
CA LYS A 141 -16.01 -3.51 -6.50
C LYS A 141 -14.64 -2.93 -6.85
N LEU A 142 -13.65 -3.81 -6.94
CA LEU A 142 -12.32 -3.49 -7.46
C LEU A 142 -12.46 -2.90 -8.87
N LYS A 143 -11.73 -1.84 -9.21
CA LYS A 143 -11.69 -1.38 -10.60
C LYS A 143 -11.06 -2.46 -11.47
N GLY A 144 -11.68 -2.77 -12.60
CA GLY A 144 -11.21 -3.83 -13.50
C GLY A 144 -11.37 -5.23 -12.91
N CYS A 145 -12.49 -5.52 -12.24
CA CYS A 145 -12.73 -6.81 -11.59
C CYS A 145 -12.74 -7.99 -12.58
N GLU A 146 -13.11 -7.74 -13.84
CA GLU A 146 -13.05 -8.69 -14.95
C GLU A 146 -11.63 -9.22 -15.22
N MET A 147 -10.60 -8.46 -14.83
CA MET A 147 -9.20 -8.86 -15.02
C MET A 147 -8.70 -9.84 -13.93
N ILE A 148 -9.50 -10.11 -12.89
CA ILE A 148 -9.11 -11.02 -11.80
C ILE A 148 -8.89 -12.44 -12.33
N GLU A 149 -9.72 -12.90 -13.27
CA GLU A 149 -9.56 -14.22 -13.89
C GLU A 149 -8.19 -14.37 -14.56
N LYS A 150 -7.74 -13.34 -15.31
CA LYS A 150 -6.41 -13.30 -15.92
C LYS A 150 -5.28 -13.36 -14.89
N VAL A 151 -5.48 -12.71 -13.74
CA VAL A 151 -4.51 -12.76 -12.63
C VAL A 151 -4.44 -14.16 -12.02
N ILE A 152 -5.58 -14.83 -11.83
CA ILE A 152 -5.66 -16.20 -11.30
C ILE A 152 -4.98 -17.18 -12.27
N ASN A 153 -5.21 -17.02 -13.57
CA ASN A 153 -4.61 -17.84 -14.62
C ASN A 153 -3.12 -17.53 -14.86
N GLY A 154 -2.52 -16.60 -14.11
CA GLY A 154 -1.09 -16.33 -14.17
C GLY A 154 -0.61 -15.57 -15.40
N VAL A 155 -1.51 -14.85 -16.09
CA VAL A 155 -1.16 -14.04 -17.27
C VAL A 155 -0.12 -12.99 -16.89
N VAL A 156 0.93 -12.85 -17.72
CA VAL A 156 1.97 -11.84 -17.53
C VAL A 156 1.50 -10.50 -18.09
N PHE A 157 1.44 -9.48 -17.25
CA PHE A 157 1.06 -8.12 -17.65
C PHE A 157 2.31 -7.33 -18.03
N LEU A 158 2.71 -7.39 -19.30
CA LEU A 158 3.80 -6.59 -19.83
C LEU A 158 3.27 -5.24 -20.31
N LYS A 159 3.80 -4.16 -19.71
CA LYS A 159 3.62 -2.75 -20.08
C LYS A 159 2.21 -2.17 -19.84
N MET A 160 2.21 -0.88 -19.49
CA MET A 160 1.01 -0.04 -19.44
C MET A 160 0.38 0.04 -20.84
N GLU A 161 -0.79 -0.57 -21.02
CA GLU A 161 -1.66 -0.14 -22.11
C GLU A 161 -2.18 1.26 -21.73
N LYS A 162 -1.71 2.31 -22.43
CA LYS A 162 -2.02 3.74 -22.21
C LYS A 162 -3.53 4.10 -22.27
N ARG A 163 -4.44 3.13 -22.31
CA ARG A 163 -5.85 3.31 -22.67
C ARG A 163 -6.73 3.89 -21.55
N PHE A 164 -6.28 3.88 -20.29
CA PHE A 164 -7.14 4.18 -19.14
C PHE A 164 -6.99 5.57 -18.51
N TRP A 165 -6.10 6.43 -19.02
CA TRP A 165 -5.93 7.82 -18.56
C TRP A 165 -6.55 8.83 -19.55
N LYS A 166 -7.79 8.61 -19.99
CA LYS A 166 -8.60 9.76 -20.44
C LYS A 166 -8.93 10.58 -19.19
N LYS A 167 -8.23 11.71 -19.02
CA LYS A 167 -8.59 12.77 -18.07
C LYS A 167 -10.10 13.00 -18.19
N LYS A 168 -10.86 12.78 -17.10
CA LYS A 168 -12.18 13.39 -17.00
C LYS A 168 -11.95 14.91 -17.02
N LYS A 169 -12.35 15.55 -18.13
CA LYS A 169 -12.63 16.98 -18.17
C LYS A 169 -13.82 17.27 -17.26
#